data_AF-A0A2S7WCW0-F1
#
_entry.id   AF-A0A2S7WCW0-F1
#
_cell.length_a   1.000
_cell.length_b   1.000
_cell.length_c   1.000
_cell.angle_alpha   90.00
_cell.angle_beta   90.00
_cell.angle_gamma   90.00
#
_symmetry.space_group_name_H-M   'P 1'
#
loop_
_entity.id
_entity.type
_entity.pdbx_description
1 polymer ?
#
loop_
_entity_poly.entity_id
_entity_poly.type
_entity_poly.pdbx_seq_one_letter_code
_entity_poly.pdbx_strand_id
1 'polypeptide(L)'
;VSIPDYAFTPFGRGNTSISSDIDNYNNFAKNYCEANGITFVNITDITREGLTNTALVASDNLHPSTLAYTKFVGRILPFALEKIQN
;
A
#
# COMPACT_ATOMS: atom_id res chain seq x y z
N VAL A 1 7.08 0.18 4.34
CA VAL A 1 6.08 0.27 3.25
C VAL A 1 4.71 0.17 3.91
N SER A 2 3.74 1.01 3.53
CA SER A 2 2.40 0.99 4.12
C SER A 2 1.60 -0.25 3.72
N ILE A 3 0.57 -0.59 4.51
CA ILE A 3 -0.36 -1.69 4.24
C ILE A 3 -1.34 -1.29 3.11
N PRO A 4 -1.59 -2.16 2.11
CA PRO A 4 -2.67 -2.00 1.13
C PRO A 4 -4.05 -1.82 1.78
N ASP A 5 -4.90 -0.94 1.26
CA ASP A 5 -6.28 -0.80 1.75
C ASP A 5 -7.19 -1.88 1.16
N TYR A 6 -7.38 -2.97 1.91
CA TYR A 6 -8.18 -4.10 1.46
C TYR A 6 -9.69 -3.82 1.39
N ALA A 7 -10.17 -2.70 1.94
CA ALA A 7 -11.56 -2.28 1.75
C ALA A 7 -11.88 -2.10 0.24
N PHE A 8 -10.86 -1.75 -0.54
CA PHE A 8 -10.98 -1.46 -1.97
C PHE A 8 -10.78 -2.67 -2.87
N THR A 9 -10.99 -3.86 -2.32
CA THR A 9 -11.02 -5.13 -3.05
C THR A 9 -12.45 -5.65 -3.10
N PRO A 10 -12.85 -6.47 -4.10
CA PRO A 10 -14.17 -7.08 -4.08
C PRO A 10 -14.39 -7.97 -2.84
N PHE A 11 -13.33 -8.56 -2.26
CA PHE A 11 -13.43 -9.27 -0.97
C PHE A 11 -13.79 -8.34 0.19
N GLY A 12 -13.16 -7.17 0.27
CA GLY A 12 -13.37 -6.16 1.33
C GLY A 12 -14.63 -5.29 1.18
N ARG A 13 -15.25 -5.28 0.00
CA ARG A 13 -16.59 -4.73 -0.26
C ARG A 13 -16.81 -3.28 0.20
N GLY A 14 -15.77 -2.44 0.17
CA GLY A 14 -15.86 -1.06 0.62
C GLY A 14 -16.10 -0.90 2.12
N ASN A 15 -15.81 -1.92 2.95
CA ASN A 15 -15.98 -1.84 4.39
C ASN A 15 -15.04 -0.79 5.00
N THR A 16 -15.62 0.32 5.47
CA THR A 16 -14.90 1.46 6.03
C THR A 16 -14.16 1.15 7.34
N SER A 17 -14.51 0.08 8.06
CA SER A 17 -13.76 -0.34 9.24
C SER A 17 -12.34 -0.80 8.86
N ILE A 18 -12.20 -1.50 7.73
CA ILE A 18 -10.91 -1.95 7.21
C ILE A 18 -10.01 -0.75 6.91
N SER A 19 -10.53 0.26 6.21
CA SER A 19 -9.77 1.48 5.91
C SER A 19 -9.38 2.24 7.18
N SER A 20 -10.30 2.35 8.15
CA SER A 20 -10.03 3.02 9.44
C SER A 20 -8.90 2.35 10.21
N ASP A 21 -8.91 1.01 10.32
CA ASP A 21 -7.89 0.25 11.04
C ASP A 21 -6.53 0.31 10.31
N ILE A 22 -6.55 0.27 8.99
CA ILE A 22 -5.35 0.39 8.14
C ILE A 22 -4.76 1.80 8.24
N ASP A 23 -5.59 2.85 8.24
CA ASP A 23 -5.13 4.23 8.43
C ASP A 23 -4.48 4.42 9.80
N ASN A 24 -5.11 3.89 10.85
CA ASN A 24 -4.55 3.94 12.20
C ASN A 24 -3.16 3.26 12.27
N TYR A 25 -3.03 2.05 11.72
CA TYR A 25 -1.76 1.33 11.73
C TYR A 25 -0.71 1.98 10.82
N ASN A 26 -1.07 2.42 9.63
CA ASN A 26 -0.15 3.09 8.71
C ASN A 26 0.35 4.42 9.27
N ASN A 27 -0.49 5.18 9.97
CA ASN A 27 -0.07 6.39 10.68
C ASN A 27 0.92 6.06 11.81
N PHE A 28 0.64 5.03 12.62
CA PHE A 28 1.60 4.55 13.62
C PHE A 28 2.95 4.16 12.99
N ALA A 29 2.92 3.33 11.94
CA ALA A 29 4.12 2.85 11.26
C ALA A 29 4.92 3.99 10.62
N LYS A 30 4.25 4.96 9.99
CA LYS A 30 4.87 6.18 9.45
C LYS A 30 5.58 6.96 10.55
N ASN A 31 4.88 7.28 11.64
CA ASN A 31 5.44 8.04 12.75
C ASN A 31 6.64 7.32 13.39
N TYR A 32 6.55 6.00 13.56
CA TYR A 32 7.67 5.19 14.06
C TYR A 32 8.87 5.25 13.12
N CYS A 33 8.65 5.12 11.81
CA CYS A 33 9.73 5.20 10.83
C CYS A 33 10.40 6.57 10.86
N GLU A 34 9.62 7.65 10.88
CA GLU A 34 10.12 9.03 10.97
C GLU A 34 10.96 9.26 12.23
N ALA A 35 10.48 8.81 13.39
CA ALA A 35 11.18 8.95 14.67
C ALA A 35 12.52 8.17 14.73
N ASN A 36 12.67 7.12 13.93
CA ASN A 36 13.86 6.26 13.92
C ASN A 36 14.74 6.45 12.67
N GLY A 37 14.46 7.45 11.82
CA GLY A 37 15.21 7.66 10.58
C GLY A 37 15.08 6.53 9.55
N ILE A 38 13.99 5.75 9.62
CA ILE A 38 13.68 4.66 8.68
C ILE A 38 12.83 5.24 7.54
N THR A 39 13.14 4.88 6.29
CA THR A 39 12.34 5.31 5.13
C THR A 39 10.96 4.64 5.14
N PHE A 40 9.90 5.44 5.20
CA PHE A 40 8.53 4.98 5.01
C PHE A 40 8.04 5.28 3.58
N VAL A 41 7.54 4.24 2.90
CA VAL A 41 6.98 4.36 1.53
C VAL A 41 5.48 4.08 1.59
N ASN A 42 4.68 5.07 1.22
CA ASN A 42 3.23 4.93 1.10
C ASN A 42 2.86 4.26 -0.24
N ILE A 43 2.03 3.22 -0.20
CA ILE A 43 1.42 2.55 -1.36
C ILE A 43 -0.11 2.47 -1.25
N THR A 44 -0.69 2.90 -0.13
CA THR A 44 -2.11 2.64 0.23
C THR A 44 -3.07 3.37 -0.70
N ASP A 45 -2.71 4.58 -1.14
CA ASP A 45 -3.44 5.36 -2.14
C ASP A 45 -3.62 4.62 -3.47
N ILE A 46 -2.61 3.86 -3.93
CA ILE A 46 -2.75 3.02 -5.15
C ILE A 46 -3.87 2.01 -4.94
N THR A 47 -3.89 1.33 -3.80
CA THR A 47 -4.88 0.27 -3.55
C THR A 47 -6.29 0.81 -3.33
N ARG A 48 -6.43 2.08 -2.94
CA ARG A 48 -7.73 2.77 -2.83
C ARG A 48 -8.41 3.02 -4.16
N GLU A 49 -7.71 2.84 -5.27
CA GLU A 49 -8.31 2.83 -6.60
C GLU A 49 -8.89 1.45 -6.98
N GLY A 50 -8.72 0.40 -6.16
CA GLY A 50 -9.00 -0.98 -6.57
C GLY A 50 -10.45 -1.31 -6.97
N LEU A 51 -11.43 -0.56 -6.46
CA LEU A 51 -12.85 -0.73 -6.85
C LEU A 51 -13.19 -0.01 -8.16
N THR A 52 -12.53 1.10 -8.46
CA THR A 52 -12.75 1.88 -9.69
C THR A 52 -11.84 1.44 -10.83
N ASN A 53 -10.64 0.96 -10.48
CA ASN A 53 -9.64 0.41 -11.37
C ASN A 53 -9.35 -1.04 -10.96
N THR A 54 -10.26 -1.93 -11.39
CA THR A 54 -10.22 -3.37 -11.05
C THR A 54 -8.96 -4.08 -11.54
N ALA A 55 -8.22 -3.51 -12.50
CA ALA A 55 -6.93 -4.04 -12.94
C ALA A 55 -5.86 -4.02 -11.83
N LEU A 56 -6.09 -3.29 -10.72
CA LEU A 56 -5.22 -3.27 -9.54
C LEU A 56 -5.46 -4.45 -8.57
N VAL A 57 -6.50 -5.25 -8.77
CA VAL A 57 -6.84 -6.41 -7.93
C VAL A 57 -6.65 -7.71 -8.73
N ALA A 58 -6.09 -8.73 -8.10
CA ALA A 58 -5.87 -10.03 -8.71
C ALA A 58 -7.19 -10.82 -8.88
N SER A 59 -7.13 -11.91 -9.65
CA SER A 59 -8.31 -12.75 -9.95
C SER A 59 -8.91 -13.46 -8.73
N ASP A 60 -8.21 -13.49 -7.60
CA ASP A 60 -8.74 -14.00 -6.33
C ASP A 60 -9.61 -12.98 -5.57
N ASN A 61 -9.79 -11.78 -6.15
CA ASN A 61 -10.60 -10.70 -5.60
C ASN A 61 -10.09 -10.11 -4.27
N LEU A 62 -8.86 -10.43 -3.86
CA LEU A 62 -8.29 -9.95 -2.59
C LEU A 62 -6.90 -9.34 -2.79
N HIS A 63 -5.98 -10.02 -3.46
CA HIS A 63 -4.59 -9.58 -3.50
C HIS A 63 -4.38 -8.46 -4.52
N PRO A 64 -3.37 -7.58 -4.31
CA PRO A 64 -2.93 -6.66 -5.36
C PRO A 64 -2.50 -7.43 -6.62
N SER A 65 -2.86 -6.92 -7.79
CA SER A 65 -2.48 -7.54 -9.08
C SER A 65 -1.00 -7.33 -9.40
N THR A 66 -0.52 -7.97 -10.47
CA THR A 66 0.79 -7.67 -11.06
C THR A 66 0.97 -6.17 -11.32
N LEU A 67 -0.05 -5.49 -11.84
CA LEU A 67 0.00 -4.04 -12.10
C LEU A 67 0.18 -3.24 -10.80
N ALA A 68 -0.54 -3.60 -9.73
CA ALA A 68 -0.40 -2.95 -8.44
C ALA A 68 1.01 -3.16 -7.86
N TYR A 69 1.52 -4.40 -7.88
CA TYR A 69 2.90 -4.68 -7.43
C TYR A 69 3.97 -3.97 -8.26
N THR A 70 3.79 -3.83 -9.58
CA THR A 70 4.69 -3.01 -10.41
C THR A 70 4.71 -1.55 -9.93
N LYS A 71 3.56 -0.97 -9.59
CA LYS A 71 3.49 0.39 -9.04
C LYS A 71 4.14 0.47 -7.65
N PHE A 72 3.96 -0.54 -6.81
CA PHE A 72 4.60 -0.57 -5.48
C PHE A 72 6.13 -0.60 -5.60
N VAL A 73 6.66 -1.49 -6.43
CA VAL A 73 8.10 -1.58 -6.71
C VAL A 73 8.61 -0.26 -7.28
N GLY A 74 7.86 0.37 -8.19
CA GLY A 74 8.21 1.69 -8.73
C GLY A 74 8.36 2.78 -7.66
N ARG A 75 7.59 2.73 -6.57
CA ARG A 75 7.74 3.66 -5.43
C ARG A 75 8.88 3.30 -4.48
N ILE A 76 9.15 2.01 -4.32
CA ILE A 76 10.20 1.53 -3.41
C ILE A 76 11.59 1.71 -4.03
N LEU A 77 11.71 1.47 -5.34
CA LEU A 77 12.99 1.35 -6.04
C LEU A 77 13.92 2.57 -5.87
N PRO A 78 13.47 3.84 -5.99
CA PRO A 78 14.36 4.98 -5.83
C PRO A 78 15.05 5.01 -4.46
N PHE A 79 14.30 4.71 -3.39
CA PHE A 79 14.85 4.65 -2.04
C PHE A 79 15.78 3.45 -1.86
N ALA A 80 15.43 2.29 -2.43
CA ALA A 80 16.28 1.11 -2.37
C ALA A 80 17.64 1.37 -3.04
N LEU A 81 17.64 2.00 -4.22
CA LEU A 81 18.87 2.38 -4.93
C LEU A 81 19.71 3.35 -4.11
N GLU A 82 19.09 4.39 -3.52
CA GLU A 82 19.78 5.33 -2.63
C GLU A 82 20.47 4.61 -1.45
N LYS A 83 19.83 3.60 -0.85
CA LYS A 83 20.42 2.87 0.29
C LYS A 83 21.47 1.83 -0.10
N ILE A 84 21.46 1.33 -1.33
CA ILE A 84 22.42 0.33 -1.81
C ILE A 84 23.69 0.99 -2.40
N GLN A 85 23.55 2.17 -2.99
CA GLN A 85 24.66 2.88 -3.64
C GLN A 85 25.52 3.71 -2.67
N ASN A 86 25.08 3.87 -1.42
CA ASN A 86 25.81 4.53 -0.36
C ASN A 86 26.67 3.55 0.45
#